data_AF-A0A6H3SKK2-F1
#
_entry.id   AF-A0A6H3SKK2-F1
#
_cell.length_a   1.000
_cell.length_b   1.000
_cell.length_c   1.000
_cell.angle_alpha   90.00
_cell.angle_beta   90.00
_cell.angle_gamma   90.00
#
_symmetry.space_group_name_H-M   'P 1'
#
loop_
_entity.id
_entity.type
_entity.pdbx_description
1 polymer ?
#
loop_
_entity_poly.entity_id
_entity_poly.type
_entity_poly.pdbx_seq_one_letter_code
_entity_poly.pdbx_strand_id
1 'polypeptide(L)' 'MNVSRDMIDRHLKKLEKAGYMRVVKKSLGRGRGVQTFRFFSDTKITDFQFEIMLQGLEDSLQKLSTV' A
#
# COMPACT_ATOMS: atom_id res chain seq x y z
N MET A 1 5.57 21.74 0.21
CA MET A 1 6.28 21.25 1.41
C MET A 1 7.73 21.00 1.02
N ASN A 2 8.70 21.61 1.71
CA ASN A 2 10.13 21.54 1.37
C ASN A 2 10.81 20.34 2.07
N VAL A 3 10.30 19.13 1.81
CA VAL A 3 10.73 17.90 2.49
C VAL A 3 11.38 16.96 1.47
N SER A 4 12.57 16.45 1.79
CA SER A 4 13.27 15.55 0.87
C SER A 4 12.59 14.19 0.77
N ARG A 5 12.65 13.58 -0.41
CA ARG A 5 12.13 12.23 -0.65
C ARG A 5 12.72 11.20 0.32
N ASP A 6 14.02 11.28 0.57
CA ASP A 6 14.71 10.40 1.52
C ASP A 6 14.22 10.57 2.96
N MET A 7 13.82 11.80 3.34
CA MET A 7 13.20 12.02 4.63
C MET A 7 11.84 11.31 4.69
N ILE A 8 11.02 11.43 3.66
CA ILE A 8 9.71 10.77 3.58
C ILE A 8 9.88 9.25 3.67
N ASP A 9 10.75 8.67 2.84
CA ASP A 9 10.97 7.22 2.80
C ASP A 9 11.45 6.66 4.14
N ARG A 10 12.31 7.40 4.86
CA ARG A 10 12.73 7.02 6.22
C ARG A 10 11.56 7.01 7.21
N HIS A 11 10.65 7.97 7.13
CA HIS A 11 9.49 8.02 8.03
C HIS A 11 8.45 6.96 7.69
N LEU A 12 8.21 6.69 6.40
CA LEU A 12 7.34 5.60 5.98
C LEU A 12 7.86 4.25 6.49
N LYS A 13 9.17 3.98 6.39
CA LYS A 13 9.77 2.75 6.96
C LYS A 13 9.57 2.62 8.47
N LYS A 14 9.57 3.73 9.21
CA LYS A 14 9.27 3.72 10.66
C LYS A 14 7.82 3.31 10.92
N LEU A 15 6.87 3.86 10.16
CA LEU A 15 5.44 3.51 10.26
C LEU A 15 5.19 2.04 9.92
N GLU A 16 5.86 1.53 8.87
CA GLU A 16 5.78 0.12 8.48
C GLU A 16 6.27 -0.80 9.59
N LYS A 17 7.46 -0.52 10.13
CA LYS A 17 8.04 -1.31 11.22
C LYS A 17 7.18 -1.26 12.50
N ALA A 18 6.51 -0.14 12.75
CA ALA A 18 5.65 0.03 13.91
C ALA A 18 4.24 -0.59 13.74
N GLY A 19 3.90 -1.08 12.53
CA GLY A 19 2.62 -1.73 12.23
C GLY A 19 1.49 -0.77 11.84
N TYR A 20 1.77 0.53 11.68
CA TYR A 20 0.80 1.53 11.25
C TYR A 20 0.69 1.66 9.73
N MET A 21 1.63 1.04 9.01
CA MET A 21 1.61 0.97 7.55
C MET A 21 1.88 -0.45 7.07
N ARG A 22 1.18 -0.87 6.02
CA ARG A 22 1.48 -2.09 5.25
C ARG A 22 1.67 -1.73 3.78
N VAL A 23 2.65 -2.35 3.13
CA VAL A 23 3.01 -2.06 1.73
C VAL A 23 2.75 -3.29 0.88
N VAL A 24 2.05 -3.10 -0.24
CA VAL A 24 1.80 -4.14 -1.23
C VAL A 24 2.26 -3.65 -2.59
N LYS A 25 3.01 -4.50 -3.29
CA LYS A 25 3.42 -4.25 -4.68
C LYS A 25 2.60 -5.16 -5.59
N LYS A 26 1.87 -4.59 -6.54
CA LYS A 26 1.13 -5.34 -7.55
C LYS A 26 1.62 -4.96 -8.94
N SER A 27 1.81 -5.97 -9.78
CA SER A 27 2.01 -5.77 -11.21
C SER A 27 0.64 -5.50 -11.84
N LEU A 28 0.56 -4.47 -12.68
CA LEU A 28 -0.66 -4.15 -13.40
C LEU A 28 -0.76 -4.89 -14.75
N GLY A 29 0.10 -5.88 -15.00
CA GLY A 29 0.14 -6.63 -16.26
C GLY A 29 1.17 -6.10 -17.26
N ARG A 30 1.11 -6.62 -18.49
CA ARG A 30 2.16 -6.41 -19.50
C ARG A 30 2.30 -4.93 -19.86
N GLY A 31 3.49 -4.36 -19.63
CA GLY A 31 3.83 -2.97 -19.96
C GLY A 31 3.34 -1.90 -18.97
N ARG A 32 2.56 -2.24 -17.94
CA ARG A 32 1.98 -1.26 -16.99
C ARG A 32 2.77 -1.08 -15.69
N GLY A 33 3.90 -1.79 -15.56
CA GLY A 33 4.82 -1.66 -14.43
C GLY A 33 4.28 -2.23 -13.12
N VAL A 34 5.02 -1.95 -12.04
CA VAL A 34 4.68 -2.34 -10.67
C VAL A 34 4.22 -1.11 -9.90
N GLN A 35 2.99 -1.14 -9.40
CA GLN A 35 2.47 -0.09 -8.54
C GLN A 35 2.62 -0.49 -7.07
N THR A 36 2.99 0.49 -6.24
CA THR A 36 3.12 0.30 -4.78
C THR A 36 1.92 0.92 -4.09
N PHE A 37 1.14 0.09 -3.41
CA PHE A 37 0.01 0.47 -2.58
C PHE A 37 0.46 0.49 -1.11
N ARG A 38 0.06 1.53 -0.37
CA ARG A 38 0.37 1.70 1.04
C ARG A 38 -0.94 1.86 1.81
N PHE A 39 -1.18 0.95 2.73
CA PHE A 39 -2.30 1.01 3.66
C PHE A 39 -1.83 1.68 4.94
N PHE A 40 -2.60 2.64 5.45
CA PHE A 40 -2.32 3.36 6.69
C PHE A 40 -3.48 3.20 7.66
N SER A 41 -3.17 3.18 8.95
CA SER A 41 -4.15 3.28 10.02
C SER A 41 -3.54 4.01 11.21
N ASP A 42 -4.36 4.75 11.94
CA ASP A 42 -3.97 5.36 13.21
C ASP A 42 -3.76 4.32 14.33
N THR A 43 -4.20 3.09 14.08
CA THR A 43 -3.96 1.92 14.95
C THR A 43 -3.09 0.89 14.24
N LYS A 44 -2.51 -0.04 14.99
CA LYS A 44 -1.73 -1.12 14.38
C LYS A 44 -2.64 -1.98 13.51
N ILE A 45 -2.25 -2.16 12.26
CA ILE A 45 -2.97 -2.99 11.31
C ILE A 45 -2.71 -4.45 11.68
N THR A 46 -3.76 -5.14 12.14
CA THR A 46 -3.72 -6.58 12.36
C THR A 46 -3.71 -7.34 11.04
N ASP A 47 -3.28 -8.60 11.06
CA ASP A 47 -3.23 -9.40 9.84
C ASP A 47 -4.63 -9.64 9.25
N PHE A 48 -5.64 -9.85 10.11
CA PHE A 48 -7.04 -9.96 9.67
C PHE A 48 -7.56 -8.68 8.99
N GLN A 49 -7.31 -7.51 9.60
CA GLN A 49 -7.70 -6.23 8.97
C GLN A 49 -6.96 -6.03 7.63
N PHE A 50 -5.70 -6.42 7.57
CA PHE A 50 -4.90 -6.29 6.36
C PHE A 50 -5.42 -7.18 5.23
N GLU A 51 -5.85 -8.41 5.53
CA GLU A 51 -6.48 -9.31 4.54
C GLU A 51 -7.74 -8.71 3.95
N ILE A 52 -8.62 -8.12 4.77
CA ILE A 52 -9.83 -7.43 4.30
C ILE A 52 -9.47 -6.25 3.38
N MET A 53 -8.49 -5.43 3.79
CA MET A 53 -8.02 -4.31 2.97
C MET A 53 -7.42 -4.79 1.64
N LEU A 54 -6.69 -5.90 1.65
CA LEU A 54 -6.10 -6.49 0.46
C LEU A 54 -7.17 -7.00 -0.51
N GLN A 55 -8.20 -7.68 -0.01
CA GLN A 55 -9.34 -8.10 -0.83
C GLN A 55 -10.03 -6.90 -1.48
N GLY A 56 -10.29 -5.83 -0.73
CA GLY A 56 -10.89 -4.62 -1.28
C GLY A 56 -10.04 -3.95 -2.37
N LEU A 57 -8.71 -4.01 -2.25
CA LEU A 57 -7.80 -3.57 -3.31
C LEU A 57 -7.91 -4.46 -4.55
N GLU A 58 -7.93 -5.78 -4.38
CA GLU A 58 -8.02 -6.73 -5.49
C GLU A 58 -9.33 -6.58 -6.26
N ASP A 59 -10.46 -6.44 -5.56
CA ASP A 59 -11.76 -6.19 -6.17
C ASP A 59 -11.78 -4.89 -6.98
N SER A 60 -11.13 -3.85 -6.45
CA SER A 60 -11.02 -2.54 -7.13
C SER A 60 -10.15 -2.64 -8.39
N LEU A 61 -9.05 -3.38 -8.34
CA LEU A 61 -8.17 -3.60 -9.48
C LEU A 61 -8.84 -4.45 -10.56
N GLN A 62 -9.61 -5.47 -10.17
CA GLN A 62 -10.39 -6.28 -11.10
C GLN A 62 -11.41 -5.43 -11.84
N LYS A 63 -12.21 -4.62 -11.13
CA LYS A 63 -13.18 -3.70 -11.75
C LYS A 63 -12.51 -2.76 -12.75
N LEU A 64 -11.33 -2.23 -12.42
CA LEU A 64 -10.57 -1.34 -13.32
C LEU A 64 -10.05 -2.05 -14.57
N SER A 65 -9.86 -3.37 -14.52
CA SER A 65 -9.39 -4.17 -15.65
C SER A 65 -10.49 -4.60 -16.62
N THR A 66 -11.75 -4.60 -16.18
CA THR A 66 -12.92 -5.01 -16.97
C THR A 66 -13.58 -3.85 -17.73
N VAL A 67 -13.16 -2.61 -17.46
CA VAL A 67 -13.52 -1.39 -18.21
C VAL A 67 -12.49 -1.14 -19.30
#